data_AF-A0A5S9M856-F1
#
_entry.id   AF-A0A5S9M856-F1
#
_cell.length_a   1.000
_cell.length_b   1.000
_cell.length_c   1.000
_cell.angle_alpha   90.00
_cell.angle_beta   90.00
_cell.angle_gamma   90.00
#
_symmetry.space_group_name_H-M   'P 1'
#
loop_
_entity.id
_entity.type
_entity.pdbx_description
1 polymer ?
#
loop_
_entity_poly.entity_id
_entity_poly.type
_entity_poly.pdbx_seq_one_letter_code
_entity_poly.pdbx_strand_id
1 'polypeptide(L)' 'MADHIIEEAKKSGVPIQEDRNLVELMRHLTLDEEIPEALYDTVAEIFSFIYRLDQKKKKIR' A
#
# COMPACT_ATOMS: atom_id res chain seq x y z
N MET A 1 15.62 6.16 8.86
CA MET A 1 15.33 4.86 8.17
C MET A 1 14.47 5.08 6.94
N ALA A 2 13.29 5.71 7.05
CA ALA A 2 12.43 5.98 5.90
C ALA A 2 13.12 6.79 4.78
N ASP A 3 13.92 7.80 5.15
CA ASP A 3 14.62 8.63 4.16
C ASP A 3 15.61 7.83 3.31
N HIS A 4 16.33 6.88 3.91
CA HIS A 4 17.25 6.00 3.18
C HIS A 4 16.51 5.08 2.20
N ILE A 5 15.32 4.59 2.55
CA ILE A 5 14.48 3.77 1.64
C ILE A 5 14.05 4.61 0.43
N ILE A 6 13.63 5.86 0.67
CA ILE A 6 13.21 6.79 -0.37
C ILE A 6 14.38 7.16 -1.29
N GLU A 7 15.56 7.43 -0.73
CA GLU A 7 16.76 7.72 -1.51
C GLU A 7 17.16 6.55 -2.41
N GLU A 8 17.13 5.32 -1.90
CA GLU A 8 17.49 4.15 -2.68
C GLU A 8 16.47 3.85 -3.79
N ALA A 9 15.18 3.94 -3.48
CA ALA A 9 14.10 3.79 -4.47
C ALA A 9 14.27 4.78 -5.64
N LYS A 10 14.65 6.04 -5.36
CA LYS A 10 14.93 7.04 -6.41
C LYS A 10 16.11 6.65 -7.29
N LYS A 11 17.22 6.19 -6.69
CA LYS A 11 18.41 5.76 -7.45
C LYS A 11 18.11 4.56 -8.35
N SER A 12 17.28 3.63 -7.88
CA SER A 12 16.90 2.42 -8.62
C SER A 12 15.75 2.62 -9.60
N GLY A 13 15.18 3.84 -9.70
CA GLY A 13 14.04 4.12 -10.58
C GLY A 13 12.73 3.46 -10.15
N VAL A 14 12.61 3.09 -8.86
CA VAL A 14 11.38 2.52 -8.31
C VAL A 14 10.35 3.64 -8.11
N PRO A 15 9.12 3.51 -8.62
CA PRO A 15 8.07 4.50 -8.42
C PRO A 15 7.72 4.67 -6.93
N ILE A 16 7.62 5.91 -6.50
CA ILE A 16 7.25 6.26 -5.12
C ILE A 16 5.85 6.87 -5.15
N GLN A 17 4.92 6.26 -4.43
CA GLN A 17 3.56 6.77 -4.27
C GLN A 17 3.33 7.19 -2.82
N GLU A 18 2.97 8.45 -2.64
CA GLU A 18 2.64 9.01 -1.34
C GLU A 18 1.12 8.99 -1.14
N ASP A 19 0.61 7.97 -0.44
CA ASP A 19 -0.81 7.87 -0.11
C ASP A 19 -0.99 7.52 1.37
N ARG A 20 -1.37 8.53 2.16
CA ARG A 20 -1.56 8.41 3.60
C ARG A 20 -2.62 7.35 3.97
N ASN A 21 -3.66 7.19 3.16
CA ASN A 21 -4.71 6.21 3.43
C ASN A 21 -4.21 4.79 3.17
N LEU A 22 -3.41 4.59 2.13
CA LEU A 22 -2.76 3.31 1.84
C LEU A 22 -1.73 2.96 2.93
N VAL A 23 -0.93 3.93 3.37
CA VAL A 23 0.03 3.73 4.47
C VAL A 23 -0.70 3.27 5.73
N GLU A 24 -1.78 3.94 6.14
CA GLU A 24 -2.57 3.52 7.30
C GLU A 24 -3.18 2.12 7.14
N LEU A 25 -3.60 1.73 5.94
CA LEU A 25 -4.06 0.37 5.66
C LEU A 25 -2.93 -0.65 5.86
N MET A 26 -1.75 -0.38 5.29
CA MET A 26 -0.59 -1.27 5.36
C MET A 26 -0.04 -1.38 6.79
N ARG A 27 -0.20 -0.36 7.63
CA ARG A 27 0.21 -0.41 9.05
C ARG A 27 -0.51 -1.49 9.87
N HIS A 28 -1.66 -1.99 9.40
CA HIS A 28 -2.39 -3.08 10.05
C HIS A 28 -1.85 -4.46 9.64
N LEU A 29 -0.99 -4.55 8.63
CA LEU A 29 -0.29 -5.78 8.29
C LEU A 29 0.89 -5.93 9.26
N THR A 30 0.99 -7.09 9.89
CA THR A 30 2.11 -7.43 10.77
C THR A 30 3.40 -7.46 9.95
N LEU A 31 4.42 -6.73 10.41
CA LEU A 31 5.78 -6.91 9.91
C LEU A 31 6.23 -8.34 10.23
N ASP A 32 6.93 -8.98 9.29
CA ASP A 32 7.55 -10.31 9.37
C ASP A 32 6.69 -11.52 9.00
N GLU A 33 5.47 -11.32 8.49
CA GLU A 33 4.68 -12.39 7.85
C GLU A 33 4.47 -12.11 6.37
N GLU A 34 5.06 -12.97 5.53
CA GLU A 34 4.73 -12.97 4.11
C GLU A 34 3.30 -13.44 3.91
N ILE A 35 2.57 -12.73 3.03
CA ILE A 35 1.29 -13.24 2.57
C ILE A 35 1.58 -14.54 1.79
N PRO A 36 0.95 -15.67 2.13
CA PRO A 36 1.08 -16.88 1.33
C PRO A 36 0.69 -16.60 -0.12
N GLU A 37 1.44 -17.12 -1.10
CA GLU A 37 1.18 -16.88 -2.53
C GLU A 37 -0.26 -17.21 -2.93
N ALA A 38 -0.82 -18.29 -2.37
CA ALA A 38 -2.21 -18.70 -2.58
C ALA A 38 -3.26 -17.66 -2.13
N LEU A 39 -2.86 -16.66 -1.34
CA LEU A 39 -3.71 -15.58 -0.82
C LEU A 39 -3.45 -14.23 -1.49
N TYR A 40 -2.48 -14.12 -2.41
CA TYR A 40 -2.18 -12.86 -3.09
C TYR A 40 -3.39 -12.26 -3.79
N ASP A 41 -4.14 -13.06 -4.54
CA ASP A 41 -5.33 -12.59 -5.26
C ASP A 41 -6.41 -12.09 -4.29
N THR A 42 -6.64 -12.82 -3.20
CA THR A 42 -7.62 -12.45 -2.18
C THR A 42 -7.25 -11.14 -1.49
N VAL A 43 -5.98 -10.98 -1.11
CA VAL A 43 -5.50 -9.75 -0.47
C VAL A 43 -5.55 -8.57 -1.45
N ALA A 44 -5.16 -8.78 -2.72
CA ALA A 44 -5.24 -7.77 -3.76
C ALA A 44 -6.69 -7.30 -4.00
N GLU A 45 -7.66 -8.21 -3.98
CA GLU A 45 -9.07 -7.88 -4.12
C GLU A 45 -9.58 -7.02 -2.95
N ILE A 46 -9.22 -7.39 -1.72
CA ILE A 46 -9.57 -6.62 -0.50
C ILE A 46 -8.98 -5.21 -0.57
N PHE A 47 -7.70 -5.08 -0.93
CA PHE A 47 -7.05 -3.77 -1.05
C PHE A 47 -7.67 -2.93 -2.16
N SER A 48 -7.96 -3.53 -3.31
CA SER A 48 -8.62 -2.85 -4.42
C SER A 48 -10.03 -2.37 -4.03
N PHE A 49 -10.78 -3.16 -3.26
CA PHE A 49 -12.08 -2.77 -2.72
C PHE A 49 -11.98 -1.59 -1.76
N ILE A 50 -11.09 -1.66 -0.77
CA ILE A 50 -10.92 -0.59 0.24
C ILE A 50 -10.44 0.69 -0.44
N TYR A 51 -9.51 0.61 -1.39
CA TYR A 51 -9.05 1.76 -2.15
C TYR A 51 -10.17 2.40 -2.98
N ARG A 52 -11.00 1.60 -3.67
CA ARG A 52 -12.17 2.13 -4.40
C ARG A 52 -13.17 2.83 -3.48
N LEU A 53 -13.39 2.29 -2.28
CA LEU A 53 -14.26 2.92 -1.28
C LEU A 53 -13.71 4.27 -0.81
N ASP A 54 -12.40 4.35 -0.56
CA ASP A 54 -11.74 5.60 -0.19
C ASP A 54 -11.83 6.66 -1.30
N GLN A 55 -11.56 6.26 -2.55
CA GLN A 55 -11.67 7.14 -3.72
C GLN A 55 -13.11 7.65 -3.92
N LYS A 56 -14.12 6.80 -3.70
CA LYS A 56 -15.52 7.24 -3.73
C LYS A 56 -15.83 8.25 -2.62
N LYS A 57 -15.32 8.04 -1.40
CA LYS A 57 -15.46 9.02 -0.31
C LYS A 57 -14.78 10.36 -0.62
N LYS A 58 -13.60 10.34 -1.27
CA LYS A 58 -12.91 11.56 -1.72
C LYS A 58 -13.71 12.33 -2.79
N LYS A 59 -14.39 11.64 -3.70
CA LYS A 59 -15.24 12.27 -4.75
C LYS A 59 -16.54 12.88 -4.23
N ILE A 60 -17.01 12.49 -3.05
CA ILE A 60 -18.28 12.96 -2.45
C ILE A 60 -18.04 14.16 -1.50
N ARG A 61 -16.77 14.48 -1.21
CA ARG A 61 -16.36 15.64 -0.41
C ARG A 61 -16.06 16.85 -1.28
#